data_AF-A0A1I5PV50-F1
#
_entry.id   AF-A0A1I5PV50-F1
#
_cell.length_a   1.000
_cell.length_b   1.000
_cell.length_c   1.000
_cell.angle_alpha   90.00
_cell.angle_beta   90.00
_cell.angle_gamma   90.00
#
_symmetry.space_group_name_H-M   'P 1'
#
loop_
_entity.id
_entity.type
_entity.pdbx_description
1 polymer ?
#
loop_
_entity_poly.entity_id
_entity_poly.type
_entity_poly.pdbx_seq_one_letter_code
_entity_poly.pdbx_strand_id
1 'polypeptide(L)'
;MSKYNFEMDLSETTSTGIIVKKLKRGMTVLEFGCSFGRMTRYMKEALDCTVYIVEYDSEAYESAIKYAKDGICGDIQKYEWTTKFQDIKFDAIIFADVLEHLSEPVKVLKAAGNMLAEDGKVLISIPNITHNDIILKSYMDRVDYTSVGLMDDTHVHFWGLENLEDFAKNSDLYIETVEATYEKTGLTEQFRGAEINAPQLFLNILNERKTGEIYQFIITMQKTPVDTTEDNYHLKKPYVYSHIYLDRGQGFNERDIIPIKALLSNNGAYYVNYRLENTKDLRCLRFDPVEFQGCLLKYLNVRQGTKVLTLQYLNCIDFGKEVLLKGNDPQVIISIEGNEEPITIDAEFILRGEEYVDSLEERASELRKLVDDYSSCLNDKENIINDLKNQIDTNLAEHKNEKDVLRYKFEQEKIAYCATAEKEAQNLRKQLDEKIILLGSYQALADSKDTYIVNLDKVIAEKDAIINEKNRLINVFEQAVEHYRRFPGVRLLRFGKRVLRGLKRRIKALVQ
;
A
#
# COMPACT_ATOMS: atom_id res chain seq x y z
N MET A 1 -58.14 -7.71 -1.51
CA MET A 1 -57.51 -6.38 -1.66
C MET A 1 -56.28 -6.57 -2.51
N SER A 2 -56.15 -5.82 -3.61
CA SER A 2 -54.98 -5.91 -4.51
C SER A 2 -53.68 -5.53 -3.77
N LYS A 3 -52.56 -6.19 -4.15
CA LYS A 3 -51.21 -5.91 -3.64
C LYS A 3 -50.72 -4.48 -3.99
N TYR A 4 -51.32 -3.80 -4.98
CA TYR A 4 -50.74 -2.62 -5.64
C TYR A 4 -51.52 -1.30 -5.50
N ASN A 5 -52.47 -1.19 -4.57
CA ASN A 5 -53.30 0.01 -4.41
C ASN A 5 -52.66 1.07 -3.49
N PHE A 6 -51.76 1.90 -4.04
CA PHE A 6 -51.04 2.98 -3.33
C PHE A 6 -50.97 4.29 -4.14
N GLU A 7 -50.83 5.46 -3.51
CA GLU A 7 -50.76 6.77 -4.18
C GLU A 7 -49.44 7.03 -4.96
N MET A 8 -49.59 7.54 -6.18
CA MET A 8 -48.90 8.72 -6.78
C MET A 8 -47.49 9.17 -6.38
N ASP A 9 -46.53 8.32 -5.99
CA ASP A 9 -45.15 8.80 -5.87
C ASP A 9 -44.53 9.15 -7.24
N LEU A 10 -44.14 10.42 -7.37
CA LEU A 10 -43.51 11.06 -8.53
C LEU A 10 -42.00 11.33 -8.31
N SER A 11 -41.44 10.84 -7.21
CA SER A 11 -40.02 10.91 -6.90
C SER A 11 -39.15 10.22 -7.96
N GLU A 12 -37.88 10.62 -8.05
CA GLU A 12 -36.86 9.92 -8.84
C GLU A 12 -36.38 8.62 -8.17
N THR A 13 -37.05 8.19 -7.10
CA THR A 13 -36.73 6.96 -6.36
C THR A 13 -37.66 5.79 -6.68
N THR A 14 -38.68 5.97 -7.53
CA THR A 14 -39.59 4.89 -7.97
C THR A 14 -39.52 4.65 -9.48
N SER A 15 -39.77 3.41 -9.91
CA SER A 15 -39.87 3.01 -11.32
C SER A 15 -40.90 3.86 -12.06
N THR A 16 -42.11 3.99 -11.49
CA THR A 16 -43.19 4.81 -12.05
C THR A 16 -42.82 6.29 -12.18
N GLY A 17 -42.09 6.85 -11.21
CA GLY A 17 -41.66 8.25 -11.27
C GLY A 17 -40.65 8.53 -12.38
N ILE A 18 -39.67 7.64 -12.55
CA ILE A 18 -38.67 7.73 -13.63
C ILE A 18 -39.32 7.56 -15.00
N ILE A 19 -40.20 6.55 -15.18
CA ILE A 19 -40.93 6.31 -16.44
C ILE A 19 -41.78 7.54 -16.81
N VAL A 20 -42.57 8.07 -15.86
CA VAL A 20 -43.46 9.21 -16.12
C VAL A 20 -42.71 10.48 -16.49
N LYS A 21 -41.49 10.71 -15.97
CA LYS A 21 -40.65 11.86 -16.33
C LYS A 21 -40.17 11.85 -17.79
N LYS A 22 -40.12 10.68 -18.44
CA LYS A 22 -39.76 10.53 -19.87
C LYS A 22 -40.91 10.90 -20.81
N LEU A 23 -42.15 10.94 -20.30
CA LEU A 23 -43.33 11.26 -21.07
C LEU A 23 -43.51 12.77 -21.26
N LYS A 24 -44.06 13.15 -22.42
CA LYS A 24 -44.36 14.55 -22.79
C LYS A 24 -45.86 14.76 -22.86
N ARG A 25 -46.29 16.01 -22.67
CA ARG A 25 -47.71 16.40 -22.71
C ARG A 25 -48.32 16.09 -24.09
N GLY A 26 -49.51 15.49 -24.11
CA GLY A 26 -50.25 15.20 -25.33
C GLY A 26 -49.82 13.93 -26.10
N MET A 27 -48.92 13.11 -25.55
CA MET A 27 -48.49 11.86 -26.18
C MET A 27 -49.62 10.83 -26.31
N THR A 28 -49.55 9.99 -27.34
CA THR A 28 -50.35 8.76 -27.50
C THR A 28 -49.59 7.59 -26.89
N VAL A 29 -50.14 7.00 -25.82
CA VAL A 29 -49.43 6.01 -24.99
C VAL A 29 -50.18 4.68 -24.95
N LEU A 30 -49.46 3.56 -25.03
CA LEU A 30 -49.98 2.23 -24.72
C LEU A 30 -49.36 1.72 -23.41
N GLU A 31 -50.18 1.40 -22.43
CA GLU A 31 -49.76 0.92 -21.11
C GLU A 31 -50.19 -0.54 -20.93
N PHE A 32 -49.22 -1.45 -20.81
CA PHE A 32 -49.44 -2.84 -20.46
C PHE A 32 -49.34 -3.01 -18.95
N GLY A 33 -50.25 -3.78 -18.34
CA GLY A 33 -50.26 -4.02 -16.89
C GLY A 33 -50.60 -2.77 -16.07
N CYS A 34 -51.55 -1.95 -16.54
CA CYS A 34 -51.89 -0.66 -15.91
C CYS A 34 -52.45 -0.75 -14.48
N SER A 35 -52.78 -1.96 -14.01
CA SER A 35 -53.35 -2.23 -12.69
C SER A 35 -54.59 -1.35 -12.46
N PHE A 36 -54.76 -0.78 -11.26
CA PHE A 36 -55.90 0.08 -10.92
C PHE A 36 -55.90 1.45 -11.66
N GLY A 37 -54.97 1.67 -12.60
CA GLY A 37 -54.92 2.84 -13.48
C GLY A 37 -54.24 4.07 -12.89
N ARG A 38 -53.34 3.90 -11.91
CA ARG A 38 -52.64 5.00 -11.23
C ARG A 38 -51.82 5.85 -12.21
N MET A 39 -51.00 5.21 -13.04
CA MET A 39 -50.16 5.89 -14.02
C MET A 39 -51.00 6.33 -15.23
N THR A 40 -51.94 5.49 -15.71
CA THR A 40 -52.99 5.85 -16.68
C THR A 40 -53.67 7.19 -16.34
N ARG A 41 -54.15 7.32 -15.10
CA ARG A 41 -54.83 8.51 -14.59
C ARG A 41 -53.93 9.74 -14.63
N TYR A 42 -52.69 9.63 -14.15
CA TYR A 42 -51.76 10.76 -14.16
C TYR A 42 -51.41 11.20 -15.59
N MET A 43 -51.13 10.24 -16.48
CA MET A 43 -50.90 10.51 -17.89
C MET A 43 -52.10 11.24 -18.51
N LYS A 44 -53.33 10.85 -18.18
CA LYS A 44 -54.52 11.53 -18.69
C LYS A 44 -54.78 12.91 -18.06
N GLU A 45 -54.75 13.02 -16.74
CA GLU A 45 -55.16 14.23 -16.01
C GLU A 45 -54.07 15.31 -15.96
N ALA A 46 -52.80 14.94 -15.82
CA ALA A 46 -51.68 15.89 -15.63
C ALA A 46 -50.88 16.14 -16.92
N LEU A 47 -50.75 15.13 -17.78
CA LEU A 47 -50.03 15.22 -19.06
C LEU A 47 -50.95 15.34 -20.28
N ASP A 48 -52.27 15.26 -20.12
CA ASP A 48 -53.25 15.26 -21.23
C ASP A 48 -52.91 14.24 -22.35
N CYS A 49 -52.29 13.12 -21.97
CA CYS A 49 -51.97 12.05 -22.91
C CYS A 49 -53.24 11.30 -23.35
N THR A 50 -53.17 10.73 -24.54
CA THR A 50 -54.17 9.78 -25.04
C THR A 50 -53.70 8.37 -24.71
N VAL A 51 -54.15 7.83 -23.59
CA VAL A 51 -53.71 6.52 -23.08
C VAL A 51 -54.63 5.40 -23.57
N TYR A 52 -54.02 4.28 -23.97
CA TYR A 52 -54.66 3.01 -24.25
C TYR A 52 -54.09 1.96 -23.29
N ILE A 53 -54.91 1.01 -22.83
CA ILE A 53 -54.50 0.04 -21.80
C ILE A 53 -54.71 -1.42 -22.20
N VAL A 54 -53.84 -2.31 -21.72
CA VAL A 54 -54.08 -3.76 -21.69
C VAL A 54 -53.84 -4.27 -20.28
N GLU A 55 -54.88 -4.83 -19.68
CA GLU A 55 -54.87 -5.33 -18.29
C GLU A 55 -55.58 -6.68 -18.22
N TYR A 56 -55.03 -7.61 -17.45
CA TYR A 56 -55.57 -8.97 -17.31
C TYR A 56 -56.66 -9.04 -16.23
N ASP A 57 -56.48 -8.33 -15.11
CA ASP A 57 -57.44 -8.34 -14.01
C ASP A 57 -58.63 -7.42 -14.29
N SER A 58 -59.85 -7.96 -14.17
CA SER A 58 -61.06 -7.23 -14.54
C SER A 58 -61.45 -6.13 -13.55
N GLU A 59 -61.12 -6.25 -12.26
CA GLU A 59 -61.39 -5.19 -11.27
C GLU A 59 -60.46 -3.99 -11.50
N ALA A 60 -59.18 -4.28 -11.75
CA ALA A 60 -58.17 -3.31 -12.13
C ALA A 60 -58.51 -2.60 -13.46
N TYR A 61 -58.88 -3.36 -14.51
CA TYR A 61 -59.30 -2.82 -15.80
C TYR A 61 -60.49 -1.87 -15.68
N GLU A 62 -61.55 -2.26 -14.97
CA GLU A 62 -62.74 -1.41 -14.75
C GLU A 62 -62.42 -0.16 -13.91
N SER A 63 -61.33 -0.15 -13.14
CA SER A 63 -60.78 1.07 -12.52
C SER A 63 -60.07 1.95 -13.55
N ALA A 64 -59.13 1.38 -14.31
CA ALA A 64 -58.22 2.10 -15.20
C ALA A 64 -58.90 2.67 -16.46
N ILE A 65 -59.85 1.93 -17.05
CA ILE A 65 -60.52 2.30 -18.31
C ILE A 65 -61.27 3.63 -18.22
N LYS A 66 -61.61 4.10 -17.01
CA LYS A 66 -62.20 5.42 -16.75
C LYS A 66 -61.29 6.59 -17.14
N TYR A 67 -59.99 6.36 -17.25
CA TYR A 67 -58.96 7.34 -17.58
C TYR A 67 -58.30 7.09 -18.95
N ALA A 68 -58.41 5.88 -19.49
CA ALA A 68 -57.96 5.53 -20.83
C ALA A 68 -59.00 5.93 -21.90
N LYS A 69 -58.54 6.07 -23.14
CA LYS A 69 -59.41 6.30 -24.32
C LYS A 69 -60.10 5.02 -24.79
N ASP A 70 -59.38 3.90 -24.72
CA ASP A 70 -59.84 2.56 -25.06
C ASP A 70 -58.89 1.54 -24.41
N GLY A 71 -59.29 0.28 -24.30
CA GLY A 71 -58.50 -0.76 -23.67
C GLY A 71 -58.93 -2.18 -23.98
N ILE A 72 -58.16 -3.15 -23.49
CA ILE A 72 -58.50 -4.58 -23.49
C ILE A 72 -58.36 -5.14 -22.07
N CYS A 73 -59.44 -5.78 -21.60
CA CYS A 73 -59.42 -6.67 -20.45
C CYS A 73 -59.02 -8.07 -20.95
N GLY A 74 -57.74 -8.44 -20.85
CA GLY A 74 -57.24 -9.70 -21.40
C GLY A 74 -55.74 -9.93 -21.23
N ASP A 75 -55.34 -11.16 -21.50
CA ASP A 75 -53.94 -11.60 -21.46
C ASP A 75 -53.16 -11.03 -22.66
N ILE A 76 -52.05 -10.34 -22.36
CA ILE A 76 -51.13 -9.74 -23.32
C ILE A 76 -50.64 -10.79 -24.35
N GLN A 77 -50.45 -12.03 -23.91
CA GLN A 77 -49.92 -13.13 -24.73
C GLN A 77 -50.95 -13.71 -25.71
N LYS A 78 -52.22 -13.26 -25.67
CA LYS A 78 -53.23 -13.57 -26.69
C LYS A 78 -53.18 -12.62 -27.90
N TYR A 79 -52.39 -11.55 -27.83
CA TYR A 79 -52.16 -10.59 -28.92
C TYR A 79 -53.41 -9.88 -29.48
N GLU A 80 -54.58 -9.95 -28.83
CA GLU A 80 -55.82 -9.29 -29.28
C GLU A 80 -55.64 -7.77 -29.51
N TRP A 81 -54.76 -7.16 -28.71
CA TRP A 81 -54.35 -5.75 -28.80
C TRP A 81 -53.62 -5.41 -30.11
N THR A 82 -52.90 -6.35 -30.71
CA THR A 82 -52.22 -6.12 -32.01
C THR A 82 -53.22 -5.85 -33.12
N THR A 83 -54.39 -6.52 -33.09
CA THR A 83 -55.47 -6.32 -34.07
C THR A 83 -56.32 -5.11 -33.70
N LYS A 84 -56.71 -4.96 -32.43
CA LYS A 84 -57.58 -3.85 -31.99
C LYS A 84 -56.94 -2.47 -32.21
N PHE A 85 -55.63 -2.37 -32.01
CA PHE A 85 -54.90 -1.10 -32.08
C PHE A 85 -53.98 -1.00 -33.31
N GLN A 86 -54.13 -1.87 -34.32
CA GLN A 86 -53.21 -1.99 -35.48
C GLN A 86 -52.94 -0.67 -36.23
N ASP A 87 -53.94 0.21 -36.31
CA ASP A 87 -53.91 1.49 -37.04
C ASP A 87 -53.35 2.65 -36.21
N ILE A 88 -52.96 2.41 -34.96
CA ILE A 88 -52.42 3.41 -34.04
C ILE A 88 -50.89 3.31 -34.02
N LYS A 89 -50.22 4.46 -34.04
CA LYS A 89 -48.80 4.58 -33.69
C LYS A 89 -48.65 5.30 -32.37
N PHE A 90 -47.86 4.70 -31.47
CA PHE A 90 -47.68 5.16 -30.10
C PHE A 90 -46.37 5.93 -29.92
N ASP A 91 -46.44 7.10 -29.32
CA ASP A 91 -45.26 7.90 -28.92
C ASP A 91 -44.52 7.23 -27.76
N ALA A 92 -45.25 6.54 -26.89
CA ALA A 92 -44.68 5.70 -25.84
C ALA A 92 -45.45 4.38 -25.67
N ILE A 93 -44.73 3.30 -25.42
CA ILE A 93 -45.30 2.02 -24.97
C ILE A 93 -44.65 1.66 -23.64
N ILE A 94 -45.44 1.30 -22.63
CA ILE A 94 -44.97 1.12 -21.26
C ILE A 94 -45.20 -0.32 -20.79
N PHE A 95 -44.15 -0.93 -20.23
CA PHE A 95 -44.17 -2.19 -19.50
C PHE A 95 -43.53 -1.97 -18.12
N ALA A 96 -44.32 -1.53 -17.15
CA ALA A 96 -43.84 -1.25 -15.80
C ALA A 96 -44.10 -2.46 -14.89
N ASP A 97 -43.06 -3.27 -14.65
CA ASP A 97 -43.11 -4.49 -13.85
C ASP A 97 -44.12 -5.51 -14.42
N VAL A 98 -43.81 -6.01 -15.64
CA VAL A 98 -44.69 -6.84 -16.50
C VAL A 98 -43.94 -7.96 -17.22
N LEU A 99 -42.79 -7.67 -17.85
CA LEU A 99 -42.12 -8.58 -18.79
C LEU A 99 -41.56 -9.83 -18.11
N GLU A 100 -41.18 -9.71 -16.84
CA GLU A 100 -40.72 -10.77 -15.94
C GLU A 100 -41.79 -11.83 -15.65
N HIS A 101 -43.08 -11.49 -15.81
CA HIS A 101 -44.22 -12.39 -15.61
C HIS A 101 -44.67 -13.11 -16.90
N LEU A 102 -44.18 -12.68 -18.08
CA LEU A 102 -44.62 -13.22 -19.38
C LEU A 102 -43.80 -14.46 -19.75
N SER A 103 -44.40 -15.46 -20.39
CA SER A 103 -43.63 -16.62 -20.87
C SER A 103 -42.74 -16.26 -22.08
N GLU A 104 -43.18 -15.36 -22.96
CA GLU A 104 -42.47 -14.98 -24.19
C GLU A 104 -42.26 -13.44 -24.33
N PRO A 105 -41.57 -12.76 -23.38
CA PRO A 105 -41.50 -11.29 -23.34
C PRO A 105 -40.91 -10.67 -24.61
N VAL A 106 -39.89 -11.30 -25.20
CA VAL A 106 -39.26 -10.86 -26.45
C VAL A 106 -40.26 -10.79 -27.62
N LYS A 107 -41.19 -11.76 -27.73
CA LYS A 107 -42.20 -11.75 -28.81
C LYS A 107 -43.23 -10.64 -28.60
N VAL A 108 -43.66 -10.42 -27.35
CA VAL A 108 -44.54 -9.32 -26.98
C VAL A 108 -43.89 -7.98 -27.29
N LEU A 109 -42.61 -7.82 -26.96
CA LEU A 109 -41.87 -6.59 -27.20
C LEU A 109 -41.67 -6.29 -28.69
N LYS A 110 -41.39 -7.31 -29.53
CA LYS A 110 -41.39 -7.17 -31.01
C LYS A 110 -42.75 -6.71 -31.55
N ALA A 111 -43.83 -7.35 -31.10
CA ALA A 111 -45.18 -7.01 -31.55
C ALA A 111 -45.56 -5.58 -31.15
N ALA A 112 -45.16 -5.13 -29.97
CA ALA A 112 -45.33 -3.77 -29.50
C ALA A 112 -44.48 -2.77 -30.33
N GLY A 113 -43.22 -3.11 -30.61
CA GLY A 113 -42.32 -2.31 -31.46
C GLY A 113 -42.92 -1.99 -32.83
N ASN A 114 -43.63 -2.91 -33.47
CA ASN A 114 -44.33 -2.67 -34.75
C ASN A 114 -45.38 -1.55 -34.67
N MET A 115 -45.93 -1.29 -33.48
CA MET A 115 -46.98 -0.29 -33.20
C MET A 115 -46.39 1.03 -32.67
N LEU A 116 -45.08 1.09 -32.43
CA LEU A 116 -44.38 2.31 -32.03
C LEU A 116 -44.36 3.34 -33.17
N ALA A 117 -44.43 4.63 -32.85
CA ALA A 117 -44.10 5.72 -33.78
C ALA A 117 -42.61 5.66 -34.19
N GLU A 118 -42.19 6.49 -35.16
CA GLU A 118 -40.80 6.50 -35.65
C GLU A 118 -39.83 6.94 -34.55
N ASP A 119 -40.10 8.09 -33.92
CA ASP A 119 -39.37 8.62 -32.77
C ASP A 119 -39.91 8.11 -31.41
N GLY A 120 -40.82 7.12 -31.45
CA GLY A 120 -41.48 6.59 -30.26
C GLY A 120 -40.55 5.77 -29.37
N LYS A 121 -40.90 5.64 -28.09
CA LYS A 121 -40.08 4.96 -27.07
C LYS A 121 -40.80 3.81 -26.38
N VAL A 122 -40.11 2.72 -26.12
CA VAL A 122 -40.59 1.67 -25.21
C VAL A 122 -39.94 1.89 -23.85
N LEU A 123 -40.75 2.05 -22.81
CA LEU A 123 -40.33 2.32 -21.44
C LEU A 123 -40.60 1.08 -20.59
N ILE A 124 -39.56 0.56 -19.96
CA ILE A 124 -39.60 -0.74 -19.27
C ILE A 124 -39.05 -0.56 -17.85
N SER A 125 -39.69 -1.17 -16.86
CA SER A 125 -39.01 -1.52 -15.60
C SER A 125 -38.95 -3.04 -15.43
N ILE A 126 -37.80 -3.53 -14.98
CA ILE A 126 -37.57 -4.96 -14.68
C ILE A 126 -36.65 -5.12 -13.46
N PRO A 127 -36.85 -6.16 -12.64
CA PRO A 127 -36.02 -6.45 -11.46
C PRO A 127 -34.61 -6.90 -11.84
N ASN A 128 -33.62 -6.50 -11.04
CA ASN A 128 -32.23 -6.92 -11.17
C ASN A 128 -31.96 -8.17 -10.31
N ILE A 129 -31.87 -9.35 -10.94
CA ILE A 129 -31.54 -10.59 -10.22
C ILE A 129 -30.11 -10.61 -9.65
N THR A 130 -29.25 -9.69 -10.11
CA THR A 130 -27.85 -9.60 -9.67
C THR A 130 -27.63 -8.65 -8.49
N HIS A 131 -28.72 -8.19 -7.84
CA HIS A 131 -28.66 -7.45 -6.57
C HIS A 131 -27.95 -8.27 -5.48
N ASN A 132 -27.22 -7.58 -4.61
CA ASN A 132 -26.38 -8.21 -3.59
C ASN A 132 -27.14 -9.13 -2.64
N ASP A 133 -28.41 -8.86 -2.33
CA ASP A 133 -29.22 -9.69 -1.43
C ASP A 133 -29.52 -11.08 -2.02
N ILE A 134 -29.69 -11.17 -3.34
CA ILE A 134 -29.88 -12.43 -4.05
C ILE A 134 -28.59 -13.25 -4.04
N ILE A 135 -27.46 -12.59 -4.29
CA ILE A 135 -26.13 -13.21 -4.29
C ILE A 135 -25.74 -13.66 -2.87
N LEU A 136 -26.07 -12.88 -1.84
CA LEU A 136 -25.89 -13.25 -0.44
C LEU A 136 -26.68 -14.51 -0.07
N LYS A 137 -27.95 -14.58 -0.44
CA LYS A 137 -28.76 -15.77 -0.17
C LYS A 137 -28.26 -16.98 -0.96
N SER A 138 -27.89 -16.78 -2.23
CA SER A 138 -27.33 -17.85 -3.07
C SER A 138 -26.00 -18.39 -2.51
N TYR A 139 -25.15 -17.52 -1.94
CA TYR A 139 -23.94 -17.90 -1.20
C TYR A 139 -24.23 -18.70 0.09
N MET A 140 -25.42 -18.51 0.68
CA MET A 140 -25.92 -19.27 1.84
C MET A 140 -26.77 -20.49 1.41
N ASP A 141 -26.64 -20.98 0.17
CA ASP A 141 -27.44 -22.07 -0.42
C ASP A 141 -28.97 -21.85 -0.33
N ARG A 142 -29.40 -20.58 -0.39
CA ARG A 142 -30.80 -20.17 -0.17
C ARG A 142 -31.36 -19.36 -1.34
N VAL A 143 -32.60 -19.67 -1.70
CA VAL A 143 -33.41 -18.89 -2.65
C VAL A 143 -34.80 -18.76 -2.02
N ASP A 144 -35.21 -17.53 -1.69
CA ASP A 144 -36.55 -17.27 -1.14
C ASP A 144 -37.41 -16.58 -2.18
N TYR A 145 -38.46 -17.27 -2.64
CA TYR A 145 -39.55 -16.61 -3.33
C TYR A 145 -40.36 -15.77 -2.33
N THR A 146 -40.72 -14.57 -2.75
CA THR A 146 -41.48 -13.59 -1.97
C THR A 146 -42.78 -13.24 -2.69
N SER A 147 -43.74 -12.64 -2.00
CA SER A 147 -45.04 -12.29 -2.61
C SER A 147 -45.03 -10.96 -3.39
N VAL A 148 -43.86 -10.32 -3.48
CA VAL A 148 -43.52 -9.07 -4.18
C VAL A 148 -42.00 -9.02 -4.28
N GLY A 149 -41.45 -8.19 -5.17
CA GLY A 149 -40.03 -7.81 -5.16
C GLY A 149 -39.16 -8.62 -6.12
N LEU A 150 -37.84 -8.65 -5.89
CA LEU A 150 -36.86 -9.23 -6.82
C LEU A 150 -37.18 -10.70 -7.17
N MET A 151 -37.60 -11.47 -6.15
CA MET A 151 -37.98 -12.87 -6.25
C MET A 151 -39.49 -13.08 -6.09
N ASP A 152 -40.33 -12.23 -6.68
CA ASP A 152 -41.78 -12.46 -6.70
C ASP A 152 -42.09 -13.88 -7.19
N ASP A 153 -43.03 -14.57 -6.53
CA ASP A 153 -43.42 -15.96 -6.80
C ASP A 153 -44.06 -16.17 -8.19
N THR A 154 -44.31 -15.10 -8.93
CA THR A 154 -44.79 -15.11 -10.31
C THR A 154 -43.74 -14.70 -11.36
N HIS A 155 -42.49 -14.41 -10.97
CA HIS A 155 -41.40 -14.15 -11.92
C HIS A 155 -40.92 -15.43 -12.62
N VAL A 156 -40.88 -15.40 -13.95
CA VAL A 156 -40.41 -16.51 -14.81
C VAL A 156 -39.21 -16.13 -15.70
N HIS A 157 -38.86 -14.85 -15.78
CA HIS A 157 -37.61 -14.36 -16.39
C HIS A 157 -36.87 -13.40 -15.45
N PHE A 158 -35.56 -13.32 -15.64
CA PHE A 158 -34.64 -12.59 -14.79
C PHE A 158 -33.52 -11.95 -15.63
N TRP A 159 -33.09 -10.74 -15.27
CA TRP A 159 -32.05 -9.99 -16.00
C TRP A 159 -30.99 -9.41 -15.05
N GLY A 160 -29.73 -9.48 -15.48
CA GLY A 160 -28.66 -8.58 -15.04
C GLY A 160 -28.36 -7.51 -16.08
N LEU A 161 -27.53 -6.53 -15.73
CA LEU A 161 -27.15 -5.40 -16.60
C LEU A 161 -26.59 -5.87 -17.96
N GLU A 162 -25.66 -6.83 -17.94
CA GLU A 162 -25.02 -7.40 -19.14
C GLU A 162 -26.00 -8.15 -20.06
N ASN A 163 -27.23 -8.42 -19.62
CA ASN A 163 -28.24 -9.11 -20.43
C ASN A 163 -29.18 -8.16 -21.17
N LEU A 164 -29.14 -6.84 -20.86
CA LEU A 164 -30.12 -5.88 -21.37
C LEU A 164 -29.94 -5.59 -22.86
N GLU A 165 -28.70 -5.52 -23.36
CA GLU A 165 -28.41 -5.26 -24.77
C GLU A 165 -28.86 -6.44 -25.66
N ASP A 166 -28.56 -7.67 -25.26
CA ASP A 166 -29.05 -8.87 -25.93
C ASP A 166 -30.58 -8.95 -25.87
N PHE A 167 -31.21 -8.57 -24.75
CA PHE A 167 -32.68 -8.54 -24.63
C PHE A 167 -33.33 -7.52 -25.59
N ALA A 168 -32.78 -6.30 -25.68
CA ALA A 168 -33.23 -5.27 -26.61
C ALA A 168 -33.08 -5.71 -28.06
N LYS A 169 -31.88 -6.17 -28.42
CA LYS A 169 -31.51 -6.62 -29.78
C LYS A 169 -32.34 -7.83 -30.22
N ASN A 170 -32.55 -8.80 -29.33
CA ASN A 170 -33.43 -9.94 -29.61
C ASN A 170 -34.89 -9.52 -29.80
N SER A 171 -35.29 -8.31 -29.37
CA SER A 171 -36.62 -7.73 -29.56
C SER A 171 -36.71 -6.75 -30.73
N ASP A 172 -35.71 -6.69 -31.61
CA ASP A 172 -35.59 -5.76 -32.74
C ASP A 172 -35.66 -4.27 -32.32
N LEU A 173 -35.14 -3.96 -31.12
CA LEU A 173 -35.06 -2.62 -30.54
C LEU A 173 -33.63 -2.32 -30.07
N TYR A 174 -33.35 -1.04 -29.81
CA TYR A 174 -32.06 -0.55 -29.36
C TYR A 174 -32.22 0.26 -28.07
N ILE A 175 -31.28 0.12 -27.14
CA ILE A 175 -31.27 0.89 -25.89
C ILE A 175 -30.88 2.35 -26.20
N GLU A 176 -31.70 3.29 -25.74
CA GLU A 176 -31.36 4.71 -25.70
C GLU A 176 -30.77 5.10 -24.34
N THR A 177 -31.41 4.67 -23.24
CA THR A 177 -30.92 4.92 -21.87
C THR A 177 -31.24 3.76 -20.93
N VAL A 178 -30.36 3.55 -19.94
CA VAL A 178 -30.61 2.71 -18.76
C VAL A 178 -30.46 3.56 -17.51
N GLU A 179 -31.55 3.69 -16.77
CA GLU A 179 -31.60 4.24 -15.41
C GLU A 179 -31.90 3.12 -14.42
N ALA A 180 -31.96 3.43 -13.12
CA ALA A 180 -32.22 2.41 -12.09
C ALA A 180 -32.89 2.99 -10.84
N THR A 181 -33.68 2.15 -10.15
CA THR A 181 -34.01 2.32 -8.74
C THR A 181 -32.96 1.61 -7.87
N TYR A 182 -32.81 2.03 -6.61
CA TYR A 182 -31.77 1.53 -5.72
C TYR A 182 -32.35 1.18 -4.37
N GLU A 183 -31.94 0.03 -3.84
CA GLU A 183 -32.17 -0.36 -2.45
C GLU A 183 -30.89 -0.97 -1.89
N LYS A 184 -30.58 -0.67 -0.63
CA LYS A 184 -29.32 -1.07 -0.03
C LYS A 184 -29.27 -2.57 0.23
N THR A 185 -28.07 -3.11 0.20
CA THR A 185 -27.80 -4.48 0.66
C THR A 185 -28.34 -4.68 2.08
N GLY A 186 -29.17 -5.69 2.29
CA GLY A 186 -29.85 -6.00 3.54
C GLY A 186 -31.23 -5.36 3.73
N LEU A 187 -31.62 -4.36 2.91
CA LEU A 187 -32.88 -3.61 3.10
C LEU A 187 -34.02 -4.04 2.17
N THR A 188 -33.75 -4.83 1.13
CA THR A 188 -34.80 -5.36 0.25
C THR A 188 -35.76 -6.29 1.01
N GLU A 189 -36.85 -6.70 0.35
CA GLU A 189 -37.80 -7.68 0.88
C GLU A 189 -37.16 -9.03 1.24
N GLN A 190 -35.94 -9.29 0.74
CA GLN A 190 -35.13 -10.47 0.99
C GLN A 190 -34.62 -10.55 2.44
N PHE A 191 -34.13 -9.43 3.00
CA PHE A 191 -33.57 -9.38 4.36
C PHE A 191 -34.34 -8.47 5.32
N ARG A 192 -34.96 -7.38 4.84
CA ARG A 192 -35.79 -6.45 5.63
C ARG A 192 -35.09 -5.89 6.88
N GLY A 193 -33.79 -5.63 6.77
CA GLY A 193 -32.93 -5.16 7.88
C GLY A 193 -32.49 -6.25 8.86
N ALA A 194 -32.70 -7.54 8.55
CA ALA A 194 -32.15 -8.64 9.34
C ALA A 194 -30.61 -8.68 9.27
N GLU A 195 -29.98 -9.23 10.31
CA GLU A 195 -28.53 -9.41 10.41
C GLU A 195 -28.01 -10.35 9.30
N ILE A 196 -27.00 -9.90 8.55
CA ILE A 196 -26.40 -10.65 7.45
C ILE A 196 -25.21 -11.47 7.98
N ASN A 197 -25.43 -12.77 8.18
CA ASN A 197 -24.37 -13.69 8.61
C ASN A 197 -23.53 -14.19 7.42
N ALA A 198 -22.58 -13.37 6.96
CA ALA A 198 -21.63 -13.73 5.92
C ALA A 198 -20.19 -13.31 6.30
N PRO A 199 -19.13 -13.96 5.76
CA PRO A 199 -17.76 -13.54 6.00
C PRO A 199 -17.52 -12.10 5.53
N GLN A 200 -16.87 -11.29 6.36
CA GLN A 200 -16.65 -9.87 6.09
C GLN A 200 -15.99 -9.58 4.73
N LEU A 201 -15.02 -10.42 4.32
CA LEU A 201 -14.38 -10.30 3.01
C LEU A 201 -15.38 -10.41 1.85
N PHE A 202 -16.42 -11.24 1.99
CA PHE A 202 -17.46 -11.39 0.98
C PHE A 202 -18.39 -10.17 0.95
N LEU A 203 -18.78 -9.64 2.11
CA LEU A 203 -19.54 -8.39 2.21
C LEU A 203 -18.81 -7.22 1.54
N ASN A 204 -17.48 -7.15 1.72
CA ASN A 204 -16.65 -6.13 1.08
C ASN A 204 -16.67 -6.26 -0.46
N ILE A 205 -16.45 -7.47 -0.99
CA ILE A 205 -16.52 -7.76 -2.44
C ILE A 205 -17.90 -7.39 -3.02
N LEU A 206 -18.97 -7.61 -2.27
CA LEU A 206 -20.32 -7.24 -2.70
C LEU A 206 -20.54 -5.73 -2.75
N ASN A 207 -20.00 -4.97 -1.80
CA ASN A 207 -20.07 -3.49 -1.80
C ASN A 207 -19.30 -2.86 -2.98
N GLU A 208 -18.34 -3.57 -3.56
CA GLU A 208 -17.56 -3.12 -4.72
C GLU A 208 -18.28 -3.36 -6.08
N ARG A 209 -19.42 -4.08 -6.09
CA ARG A 209 -20.16 -4.42 -7.31
C ARG A 209 -20.89 -3.20 -7.89
N LYS A 210 -20.60 -2.87 -9.16
CA LYS A 210 -21.23 -1.74 -9.90
C LYS A 210 -22.76 -1.74 -9.85
N THR A 211 -23.38 -2.92 -9.88
CA THR A 211 -24.85 -3.11 -9.90
C THR A 211 -25.41 -3.63 -8.57
N GLY A 212 -24.59 -3.70 -7.52
CA GLY A 212 -24.94 -4.42 -6.28
C GLY A 212 -26.16 -3.89 -5.53
N GLU A 213 -26.35 -2.57 -5.54
CA GLU A 213 -27.51 -1.88 -4.93
C GLU A 213 -28.60 -1.51 -5.96
N ILE A 214 -28.50 -1.92 -7.24
CA ILE A 214 -29.55 -1.66 -8.23
C ILE A 214 -30.69 -2.64 -7.99
N TYR A 215 -31.89 -2.11 -7.71
CA TYR A 215 -33.08 -2.90 -7.43
C TYR A 215 -33.85 -3.24 -8.72
N GLN A 216 -34.19 -2.23 -9.53
CA GLN A 216 -34.77 -2.42 -10.87
C GLN A 216 -34.01 -1.57 -11.90
N PHE A 217 -33.89 -2.10 -13.11
CA PHE A 217 -33.45 -1.33 -14.28
C PHE A 217 -34.65 -0.65 -14.93
N ILE A 218 -34.49 0.62 -15.30
CA ILE A 218 -35.48 1.42 -16.04
C ILE A 218 -34.93 1.69 -17.43
N ILE A 219 -35.44 0.99 -18.43
CA ILE A 219 -34.86 0.95 -19.78
C ILE A 219 -35.73 1.76 -20.73
N THR A 220 -35.09 2.62 -21.52
CA THR A 220 -35.72 3.29 -22.67
C THR A 220 -35.17 2.66 -23.94
N MET A 221 -36.05 2.07 -24.75
CA MET A 221 -35.70 1.47 -26.03
C MET A 221 -36.39 2.20 -27.19
N GLN A 222 -35.83 2.08 -28.39
CA GLN A 222 -36.34 2.68 -29.62
C GLN A 222 -36.08 1.81 -30.86
N LYS A 223 -36.70 2.17 -31.98
CA LYS A 223 -36.50 1.51 -33.28
C LYS A 223 -35.16 1.84 -33.93
N THR A 224 -34.76 3.10 -33.88
CA THR A 224 -33.59 3.59 -34.61
C THR A 224 -32.31 3.06 -33.96
N PRO A 225 -31.41 2.41 -34.73
CA PRO A 225 -30.13 1.96 -34.21
C PRO A 225 -29.33 3.11 -33.59
N VAL A 226 -28.79 2.87 -32.40
CA VAL A 226 -27.87 3.78 -31.69
C VAL A 226 -26.72 2.93 -31.18
N ASP A 227 -25.49 3.39 -31.41
CA ASP A 227 -24.31 2.81 -30.81
C ASP A 227 -24.39 3.02 -29.29
N THR A 228 -24.52 1.93 -28.54
CA THR A 228 -24.62 1.99 -27.07
C THR A 228 -23.23 2.24 -26.49
N THR A 229 -23.13 3.24 -25.61
CA THR A 229 -21.89 3.67 -24.95
C THR A 229 -22.12 3.79 -23.44
N GLU A 230 -21.05 3.95 -22.64
CA GLU A 230 -21.19 4.18 -21.19
C GLU A 230 -22.08 5.39 -20.86
N ASP A 231 -22.12 6.42 -21.73
CA ASP A 231 -22.94 7.61 -21.52
C ASP A 231 -24.46 7.34 -21.55
N ASN A 232 -24.90 6.23 -22.17
CA ASN A 232 -26.30 5.79 -22.15
C ASN A 232 -26.71 5.18 -20.80
N TYR A 233 -25.76 4.80 -19.95
CA TYR A 233 -26.00 4.17 -18.65
C TYR A 233 -25.95 5.21 -17.53
N HIS A 234 -27.11 5.78 -17.20
CA HIS A 234 -27.29 6.79 -16.15
C HIS A 234 -27.36 6.16 -14.75
N LEU A 235 -26.33 5.36 -14.42
CA LEU A 235 -26.22 4.63 -13.17
C LEU A 235 -25.40 5.43 -12.14
N LYS A 236 -25.74 5.29 -10.85
CA LYS A 236 -24.97 5.90 -9.75
C LYS A 236 -23.59 5.26 -9.73
N LYS A 237 -22.54 6.09 -9.70
CA LYS A 237 -21.18 5.59 -9.47
C LYS A 237 -21.11 4.88 -8.11
N PRO A 238 -20.54 3.66 -8.04
CA PRO A 238 -20.32 2.97 -6.78
C PRO A 238 -19.45 3.81 -5.85
N TYR A 239 -19.62 3.58 -4.55
CA TYR A 239 -18.83 4.25 -3.53
C TYR A 239 -18.71 3.36 -2.31
N VAL A 240 -17.56 3.47 -1.63
CA VAL A 240 -17.40 2.96 -0.27
C VAL A 240 -17.38 4.13 0.72
N TYR A 241 -17.51 3.83 2.01
CA TYR A 241 -17.33 4.83 3.05
C TYR A 241 -15.88 4.83 3.54
N SER A 242 -15.22 5.98 3.39
CA SER A 242 -14.05 6.35 4.18
C SER A 242 -14.53 7.06 5.46
N HIS A 243 -13.76 6.97 6.53
CA HIS A 243 -14.12 7.59 7.81
C HIS A 243 -13.03 8.53 8.29
N ILE A 244 -13.48 9.66 8.83
CA ILE A 244 -12.65 10.59 9.60
C ILE A 244 -13.06 10.48 11.06
N TYR A 245 -12.12 10.12 11.92
CA TYR A 245 -12.26 10.16 13.37
C TYR A 245 -11.57 11.41 13.89
N LEU A 246 -12.26 12.19 14.73
CA LEU A 246 -11.75 13.44 15.29
C LEU A 246 -11.33 13.25 16.75
N ASP A 247 -10.18 13.80 17.15
CA ASP A 247 -9.82 13.90 18.57
C ASP A 247 -9.64 15.37 18.99
N ARG A 248 -10.48 15.81 19.94
CA ARG A 248 -10.43 17.14 20.57
C ARG A 248 -9.80 17.12 21.98
N GLY A 249 -9.10 16.04 22.32
CA GLY A 249 -8.38 15.82 23.58
C GLY A 249 -8.96 14.73 24.49
N GLN A 250 -9.74 13.80 23.95
CA GLN A 250 -10.32 12.63 24.66
C GLN A 250 -9.97 11.29 23.99
N GLY A 251 -9.24 11.32 22.88
CA GLY A 251 -9.01 10.17 22.00
C GLY A 251 -10.12 9.99 20.97
N PHE A 252 -9.85 9.17 19.95
CA PHE A 252 -10.84 8.78 18.95
C PHE A 252 -11.97 7.98 19.59
N ASN A 253 -13.20 8.26 19.17
CA ASN A 253 -14.39 7.59 19.67
C ASN A 253 -15.49 7.57 18.60
N GLU A 254 -16.46 6.66 18.74
CA GLU A 254 -17.51 6.41 17.74
C GLU A 254 -18.53 7.55 17.56
N ARG A 255 -18.53 8.57 18.43
CA ARG A 255 -19.45 9.72 18.34
C ARG A 255 -18.91 10.86 17.51
N ASP A 256 -17.60 10.92 17.32
CA ASP A 256 -16.86 11.97 16.61
C ASP A 256 -16.34 11.45 15.25
N ILE A 257 -17.19 10.72 14.52
CA ILE A 257 -16.92 10.19 13.17
C ILE A 257 -17.63 11.05 12.10
N ILE A 258 -16.92 11.32 11.01
CA ILE A 258 -17.49 11.85 9.75
C ILE A 258 -17.35 10.77 8.66
N PRO A 259 -18.46 10.17 8.19
CA PRO A 259 -18.46 9.28 7.04
C PRO A 259 -18.41 10.06 5.73
N ILE A 260 -17.56 9.64 4.79
CA ILE A 260 -17.34 10.27 3.49
C ILE A 260 -17.47 9.21 2.40
N LYS A 261 -18.14 9.56 1.29
CA LYS A 261 -18.22 8.68 0.13
C LYS A 261 -16.93 8.79 -0.68
N ALA A 262 -16.17 7.70 -0.74
CA ALA A 262 -15.09 7.54 -1.71
C ALA A 262 -15.69 7.01 -3.02
N LEU A 263 -15.61 7.78 -4.10
CA LEU A 263 -16.26 7.43 -5.36
C LEU A 263 -15.36 6.53 -6.21
N LEU A 264 -15.93 5.48 -6.80
CA LEU A 264 -15.22 4.62 -7.76
C LEU A 264 -14.94 5.38 -9.07
N SER A 265 -13.68 5.36 -9.47
CA SER A 265 -13.15 5.89 -10.72
C SER A 265 -13.08 4.82 -11.82
N ASN A 266 -12.99 5.25 -13.08
CA ASN A 266 -12.91 4.36 -14.24
C ASN A 266 -11.61 3.52 -14.25
N ASN A 267 -10.57 3.93 -13.51
CA ASN A 267 -9.32 3.16 -13.31
C ASN A 267 -9.41 2.14 -12.16
N GLY A 268 -10.59 1.87 -11.59
CA GLY A 268 -10.76 0.93 -10.47
C GLY A 268 -10.34 1.47 -9.09
N ALA A 269 -9.79 2.69 -9.02
CA ALA A 269 -9.46 3.34 -7.76
C ALA A 269 -10.65 4.08 -7.14
N TYR A 270 -10.61 4.26 -5.82
CA TYR A 270 -11.57 5.04 -5.06
C TYR A 270 -10.96 6.39 -4.66
N TYR A 271 -11.71 7.47 -4.89
CA TYR A 271 -11.22 8.84 -4.71
C TYR A 271 -12.02 9.57 -3.63
N VAL A 272 -11.32 10.24 -2.72
CA VAL A 272 -11.88 11.09 -1.66
C VAL A 272 -11.34 12.50 -1.82
N ASN A 273 -12.25 13.46 -1.92
CA ASN A 273 -11.93 14.88 -1.74
C ASN A 273 -12.89 15.46 -0.70
N TYR A 274 -12.36 15.85 0.46
CA TYR A 274 -13.16 16.34 1.58
C TYR A 274 -12.53 17.57 2.24
N ARG A 275 -13.37 18.48 2.73
CA ARG A 275 -12.97 19.71 3.40
C ARG A 275 -13.67 19.86 4.75
N LEU A 276 -12.89 19.74 5.81
CA LEU A 276 -13.32 19.91 7.19
C LEU A 276 -13.16 21.38 7.59
N GLU A 277 -14.28 22.11 7.67
CA GLU A 277 -14.26 23.54 8.05
C GLU A 277 -14.14 23.76 9.57
N ASN A 278 -14.65 22.86 10.42
CA ASN A 278 -14.65 23.04 11.88
C ASN A 278 -13.51 22.29 12.59
N THR A 279 -12.33 22.91 12.57
CA THR A 279 -11.09 22.42 13.19
C THR A 279 -10.84 22.95 14.61
N LYS A 280 -11.79 23.69 15.19
CA LYS A 280 -11.67 24.23 16.55
C LYS A 280 -11.42 23.15 17.61
N ASP A 281 -10.46 23.36 18.51
CA ASP A 281 -10.06 22.43 19.57
C ASP A 281 -9.56 21.04 19.05
N LEU A 282 -9.41 20.85 17.74
CA LEU A 282 -8.98 19.59 17.11
C LEU A 282 -7.46 19.41 17.26
N ARG A 283 -7.03 18.24 17.76
CA ARG A 283 -5.62 17.96 18.08
C ARG A 283 -4.98 16.97 17.12
N CYS A 284 -5.72 15.93 16.76
CA CYS A 284 -5.36 15.02 15.70
C CYS A 284 -6.61 14.48 15.02
N LEU A 285 -6.40 13.88 13.87
CA LEU A 285 -7.41 13.30 13.02
C LEU A 285 -6.92 11.92 12.58
N ARG A 286 -7.81 10.94 12.52
CA ARG A 286 -7.54 9.63 11.91
C ARG A 286 -8.38 9.53 10.65
N PHE A 287 -7.74 9.18 9.54
CA PHE A 287 -8.39 8.91 8.26
C PHE A 287 -8.26 7.43 7.94
N ASP A 288 -9.40 6.78 7.74
CA ASP A 288 -9.48 5.39 7.33
C ASP A 288 -10.06 5.37 5.90
N PRO A 289 -9.29 4.98 4.87
CA PRO A 289 -9.77 4.98 3.50
C PRO A 289 -10.99 4.06 3.29
N VAL A 290 -11.05 2.95 4.02
CA VAL A 290 -12.15 1.99 4.01
C VAL A 290 -12.20 1.27 5.36
N GLU A 291 -13.36 0.78 5.78
CA GLU A 291 -13.45 -0.09 6.97
C GLU A 291 -13.43 -1.57 6.59
N PHE A 292 -13.13 -2.42 7.57
CA PHE A 292 -13.22 -3.88 7.51
C PHE A 292 -12.36 -4.60 6.47
N GLN A 293 -11.48 -3.88 5.77
CA GLN A 293 -10.41 -4.43 4.92
C GLN A 293 -9.22 -3.48 4.82
N GLY A 294 -8.09 -4.00 4.36
CA GLY A 294 -6.90 -3.22 4.03
C GLY A 294 -6.84 -2.90 2.54
N CYS A 295 -6.32 -1.73 2.20
CA CYS A 295 -6.27 -1.17 0.85
C CYS A 295 -4.84 -0.77 0.45
N LEU A 296 -4.60 -0.60 -0.85
CA LEU A 296 -3.40 0.07 -1.36
C LEU A 296 -3.70 1.56 -1.52
N LEU A 297 -3.16 2.40 -0.65
CA LEU A 297 -3.27 3.85 -0.73
C LEU A 297 -2.28 4.36 -1.79
N LYS A 298 -2.81 4.82 -2.94
CA LYS A 298 -2.02 5.36 -4.06
C LYS A 298 -1.38 6.69 -3.69
N TYR A 299 -2.13 7.57 -3.03
CA TYR A 299 -1.59 8.72 -2.32
C TYR A 299 -2.59 9.23 -1.27
N LEU A 300 -2.09 10.05 -0.34
CA LEU A 300 -2.89 10.85 0.59
C LEU A 300 -2.19 12.20 0.79
N ASN A 301 -2.93 13.27 0.58
CA ASN A 301 -2.48 14.65 0.69
C ASN A 301 -3.44 15.38 1.63
N VAL A 302 -3.00 15.59 2.88
CA VAL A 302 -3.77 16.32 3.89
C VAL A 302 -3.13 17.67 4.13
N ARG A 303 -3.93 18.73 4.04
CA ARG A 303 -3.46 20.11 4.21
C ARG A 303 -4.34 20.87 5.20
N GLN A 304 -3.72 21.77 5.93
CA GLN A 304 -4.38 22.77 6.75
C GLN A 304 -4.04 24.14 6.15
N GLY A 305 -5.05 24.81 5.59
CA GLY A 305 -4.85 25.98 4.72
C GLY A 305 -3.85 25.70 3.58
N THR A 306 -2.65 26.28 3.68
CA THR A 306 -1.57 26.09 2.68
C THR A 306 -0.53 25.03 3.07
N LYS A 307 -0.52 24.56 4.32
CA LYS A 307 0.51 23.67 4.85
C LYS A 307 0.11 22.20 4.70
N VAL A 308 1.02 21.38 4.19
CA VAL A 308 0.88 19.90 4.19
C VAL A 308 1.13 19.37 5.60
N LEU A 309 0.23 18.53 6.11
CA LEU A 309 0.32 17.91 7.43
C LEU A 309 1.15 16.62 7.41
N THR A 310 1.68 16.23 8.57
CA THR A 310 2.44 14.98 8.73
C THR A 310 1.50 13.79 8.90
N LEU A 311 1.75 12.74 8.12
CA LEU A 311 0.98 11.50 8.09
C LEU A 311 1.74 10.39 8.82
N GLN A 312 1.04 9.62 9.65
CA GLN A 312 1.55 8.42 10.31
C GLN A 312 0.63 7.24 9.97
N TYR A 313 1.09 6.41 9.03
CA TYR A 313 0.41 5.18 8.64
C TYR A 313 0.58 4.11 9.73
N LEU A 314 -0.50 3.42 10.10
CA LEU A 314 -0.46 2.29 11.04
C LEU A 314 -0.59 0.96 10.29
N ASN A 315 0.03 -0.10 10.83
CA ASN A 315 0.00 -1.45 10.28
C ASN A 315 0.30 -1.54 8.77
N CYS A 316 1.21 -0.73 8.25
CA CYS A 316 1.43 -0.56 6.82
C CYS A 316 2.63 -1.36 6.25
N ILE A 317 2.80 -1.28 4.93
CA ILE A 317 4.07 -1.42 4.20
C ILE A 317 4.17 -0.19 3.30
N ASP A 318 5.24 0.58 3.47
CA ASP A 318 5.50 1.80 2.69
C ASP A 318 6.39 1.46 1.50
N PHE A 319 5.93 1.80 0.29
CA PHE A 319 6.63 1.60 -0.98
C PHE A 319 7.16 2.94 -1.58
N GLY A 320 7.18 4.01 -0.78
CA GLY A 320 7.72 5.33 -1.12
C GLY A 320 6.81 6.20 -1.98
N LYS A 321 6.12 5.64 -2.99
CA LYS A 321 5.06 6.33 -3.73
C LYS A 321 3.65 5.99 -3.22
N GLU A 322 3.48 4.77 -2.71
CA GLU A 322 2.19 4.16 -2.35
C GLU A 322 2.36 3.45 -1.01
N VAL A 323 1.26 3.26 -0.27
CA VAL A 323 1.29 2.61 1.06
C VAL A 323 0.23 1.51 1.12
N LEU A 324 0.66 0.26 1.33
CA LEU A 324 -0.24 -0.84 1.61
C LEU A 324 -0.65 -0.78 3.09
N LEU A 325 -1.92 -0.51 3.37
CA LEU A 325 -2.50 -0.54 4.72
C LEU A 325 -3.09 -1.93 4.97
N LYS A 326 -2.63 -2.62 6.03
CA LYS A 326 -2.98 -4.04 6.28
C LYS A 326 -4.01 -4.19 7.40
N GLY A 327 -4.59 -5.39 7.47
CA GLY A 327 -5.61 -5.75 8.46
C GLY A 327 -7.01 -5.43 7.96
N ASN A 328 -7.91 -5.14 8.91
CA ASN A 328 -9.31 -4.77 8.68
C ASN A 328 -9.59 -3.31 9.12
N ASP A 329 -8.55 -2.56 9.46
CA ASP A 329 -8.64 -1.21 10.00
C ASP A 329 -7.41 -0.39 9.51
N PRO A 330 -7.48 0.16 8.29
CA PRO A 330 -6.36 0.80 7.59
C PRO A 330 -6.16 2.26 8.05
N GLN A 331 -5.73 2.44 9.29
CA GLN A 331 -5.67 3.75 9.93
C GLN A 331 -4.49 4.62 9.45
N VAL A 332 -4.76 5.90 9.18
CA VAL A 332 -3.74 6.94 9.01
C VAL A 332 -3.95 8.07 10.03
N ILE A 333 -3.01 8.24 10.96
CA ILE A 333 -3.04 9.31 11.95
C ILE A 333 -2.42 10.58 11.36
N ILE A 334 -3.10 11.71 11.54
CA ILE A 334 -2.72 13.03 11.05
C ILE A 334 -2.58 13.96 12.26
N SER A 335 -1.36 14.46 12.47
CA SER A 335 -1.08 15.45 13.51
C SER A 335 -1.47 16.83 13.03
N ILE A 336 -2.23 17.57 13.85
CA ILE A 336 -2.71 18.91 13.53
C ILE A 336 -1.93 19.94 14.35
N GLU A 337 -1.55 21.03 13.70
CA GLU A 337 -1.02 22.20 14.39
C GLU A 337 -2.21 23.09 14.77
N GLY A 338 -2.30 23.52 16.03
CA GLY A 338 -3.51 24.10 16.63
C GLY A 338 -3.93 25.51 16.16
N ASN A 339 -3.83 25.77 14.86
CA ASN A 339 -4.56 26.84 14.17
C ASN A 339 -5.97 26.35 13.79
N GLU A 340 -6.91 27.27 13.62
CA GLU A 340 -8.30 26.98 13.25
C GLU A 340 -8.55 27.05 11.72
N GLU A 341 -7.52 26.89 10.88
CA GLU A 341 -7.74 26.85 9.43
C GLU A 341 -8.42 25.53 9.00
N PRO A 342 -9.22 25.53 7.92
CA PRO A 342 -9.85 24.33 7.38
C PRO A 342 -8.83 23.29 6.93
N ILE A 343 -9.19 22.02 7.11
CA ILE A 343 -8.39 20.87 6.65
C ILE A 343 -8.99 20.28 5.37
N THR A 344 -8.17 20.13 4.32
CA THR A 344 -8.53 19.40 3.11
C THR A 344 -7.85 18.05 3.08
N ILE A 345 -8.60 16.99 2.79
CA ILE A 345 -8.13 15.61 2.62
C ILE A 345 -8.41 15.21 1.17
N ASP A 346 -7.35 14.84 0.47
CA ASP A 346 -7.37 14.43 -0.93
C ASP A 346 -6.64 13.08 -1.01
N ALA A 347 -7.32 12.02 -1.44
CA ALA A 347 -6.81 10.65 -1.36
C ALA A 347 -7.31 9.77 -2.50
N GLU A 348 -6.45 8.86 -2.96
CA GLU A 348 -6.79 7.78 -3.90
C GLU A 348 -6.29 6.45 -3.35
N PHE A 349 -7.14 5.42 -3.37
CA PHE A 349 -6.80 4.08 -2.88
C PHE A 349 -7.51 2.99 -3.67
N ILE A 350 -6.96 1.77 -3.64
CA ILE A 350 -7.49 0.62 -4.36
C ILE A 350 -7.80 -0.50 -3.35
N LEU A 351 -8.97 -1.11 -3.53
CA LEU A 351 -9.47 -2.23 -2.72
C LEU A 351 -9.01 -3.57 -3.32
N ARG A 352 -9.30 -4.69 -2.65
CA ARG A 352 -8.67 -5.99 -2.94
C ARG A 352 -9.29 -6.69 -4.16
N GLY A 353 -9.05 -6.14 -5.35
CA GLY A 353 -9.35 -6.73 -6.67
C GLY A 353 -8.11 -6.97 -7.53
N GLU A 354 -8.31 -7.17 -8.84
CA GLU A 354 -7.24 -7.44 -9.83
C GLU A 354 -6.17 -6.33 -9.85
N GLU A 355 -6.57 -5.06 -10.00
CA GLU A 355 -5.68 -3.89 -9.99
C GLU A 355 -4.82 -3.78 -8.70
N TYR A 356 -5.32 -4.26 -7.56
CA TYR A 356 -4.54 -4.32 -6.32
C TYR A 356 -3.50 -5.43 -6.34
N VAL A 357 -3.78 -6.56 -7.00
CA VAL A 357 -2.78 -7.63 -7.22
C VAL A 357 -1.73 -7.15 -8.22
N ASP A 358 -2.14 -6.64 -9.38
CA ASP A 358 -1.26 -6.16 -10.44
C ASP A 358 -0.29 -5.09 -9.93
N SER A 359 -0.80 -4.11 -9.17
CA SER A 359 0.01 -3.06 -8.57
C SER A 359 0.98 -3.58 -7.49
N LEU A 360 0.64 -4.65 -6.75
CA LEU A 360 1.57 -5.30 -5.82
C LEU A 360 2.63 -6.14 -6.54
N GLU A 361 2.29 -6.78 -7.67
CA GLU A 361 3.25 -7.52 -8.48
C GLU A 361 4.27 -6.59 -9.16
N GLU A 362 3.82 -5.47 -9.75
CA GLU A 362 4.69 -4.42 -10.27
C GLU A 362 5.67 -3.96 -9.18
N ARG A 363 5.16 -3.68 -7.98
CA ARG A 363 5.97 -3.20 -6.87
C ARG A 363 6.97 -4.23 -6.34
N ALA A 364 6.57 -5.50 -6.27
CA ALA A 364 7.46 -6.60 -5.90
C ALA A 364 8.59 -6.76 -6.92
N SER A 365 8.32 -6.50 -8.21
CA SER A 365 9.32 -6.48 -9.28
C SER A 365 10.31 -5.31 -9.13
N GLU A 366 9.83 -4.08 -8.88
CA GLU A 366 10.69 -2.92 -8.57
C GLU A 366 11.64 -3.21 -7.39
N LEU A 367 11.09 -3.72 -6.28
CA LEU A 367 11.88 -4.03 -5.08
C LEU A 367 12.89 -5.14 -5.30
N ARG A 368 12.53 -6.19 -6.07
CA ARG A 368 13.47 -7.26 -6.40
C ARG A 368 14.68 -6.72 -7.18
N LYS A 369 14.42 -5.91 -8.21
CA LYS A 369 15.49 -5.28 -8.99
C LYS A 369 16.42 -4.43 -8.12
N LEU A 370 15.86 -3.64 -7.20
CA LEU A 370 16.65 -2.82 -6.27
C LEU A 370 17.50 -3.68 -5.33
N VAL A 371 16.98 -4.81 -4.83
CA VAL A 371 17.74 -5.78 -4.03
C VAL A 371 18.86 -6.44 -4.83
N ASP A 372 18.62 -6.78 -6.10
CA ASP A 372 19.64 -7.33 -7.00
C ASP A 372 20.77 -6.31 -7.27
N ASP A 373 20.41 -5.05 -7.54
CA ASP A 373 21.36 -3.94 -7.73
C ASP A 373 22.23 -3.69 -6.48
N TYR A 374 21.63 -3.67 -5.29
CA TYR A 374 22.38 -3.55 -4.03
C TYR A 374 23.26 -4.77 -3.75
N SER A 375 22.80 -5.98 -4.05
CA SER A 375 23.57 -7.21 -3.87
C SER A 375 24.79 -7.26 -4.79
N SER A 376 24.63 -6.83 -6.04
CA SER A 376 25.72 -6.66 -7.00
C SER A 376 26.77 -5.65 -6.49
N CYS A 377 26.32 -4.47 -6.04
CA CYS A 377 27.20 -3.45 -5.46
C CYS A 377 27.94 -3.96 -4.21
N LEU A 378 27.29 -4.76 -3.36
CA LEU A 378 27.91 -5.35 -2.17
C LEU A 378 29.01 -6.36 -2.55
N ASN A 379 28.75 -7.25 -3.52
CA ASN A 379 29.76 -8.17 -4.07
C ASN A 379 30.98 -7.42 -4.63
N ASP A 380 30.77 -6.32 -5.36
CA ASP A 380 31.86 -5.46 -5.86
C ASP A 380 32.70 -4.87 -4.72
N LYS A 381 32.07 -4.45 -3.62
CA LYS A 381 32.81 -3.98 -2.43
C LYS A 381 33.56 -5.11 -1.73
N GLU A 382 32.99 -6.30 -1.63
CA GLU A 382 33.69 -7.46 -1.07
C GLU A 382 34.91 -7.86 -1.90
N ASN A 383 34.80 -7.84 -3.24
CA ASN A 383 35.92 -8.06 -4.15
C ASN A 383 37.06 -7.04 -3.91
N ILE A 384 36.74 -5.74 -3.87
CA ILE A 384 37.72 -4.68 -3.58
C ILE A 384 38.36 -4.86 -2.19
N ILE A 385 37.58 -5.24 -1.18
CA ILE A 385 38.09 -5.52 0.18
C ILE A 385 39.06 -6.70 0.17
N ASN A 386 38.77 -7.75 -0.60
CA ASN A 386 39.64 -8.93 -0.70
C ASN A 386 40.93 -8.63 -1.46
N ASP A 387 40.88 -7.85 -2.54
CA ASP A 387 42.07 -7.36 -3.24
C ASP A 387 42.97 -6.50 -2.33
N LEU A 388 42.37 -5.59 -1.56
CA LEU A 388 43.12 -4.77 -0.59
C LEU A 388 43.76 -5.60 0.52
N LYS A 389 43.08 -6.65 1.02
CA LYS A 389 43.67 -7.60 1.98
C LYS A 389 44.87 -8.32 1.35
N ASN A 390 44.73 -8.86 0.14
CA ASN A 390 45.81 -9.55 -0.57
C ASN A 390 47.03 -8.64 -0.78
N GLN A 391 46.81 -7.36 -1.13
CA GLN A 391 47.87 -6.35 -1.24
C GLN A 391 48.55 -6.06 0.10
N ILE A 392 47.77 -5.92 1.19
CA ILE A 392 48.31 -5.72 2.54
C ILE A 392 49.16 -6.93 2.98
N ASP A 393 48.68 -8.16 2.79
CA ASP A 393 49.41 -9.37 3.16
C ASP A 393 50.70 -9.54 2.32
N THR A 394 50.65 -9.19 1.04
CA THR A 394 51.84 -9.14 0.16
C THR A 394 52.87 -8.13 0.68
N ASN A 395 52.46 -6.88 0.93
CA ASN A 395 53.34 -5.83 1.46
C ASN A 395 53.91 -6.18 2.84
N LEU A 396 53.12 -6.86 3.70
CA LEU A 396 53.59 -7.36 5.00
C LEU A 396 54.65 -8.47 4.85
N ALA A 397 54.49 -9.36 3.87
CA ALA A 397 55.47 -10.39 3.55
C ALA A 397 56.76 -9.78 2.99
N GLU A 398 56.67 -8.80 2.09
CA GLU A 398 57.80 -8.06 1.54
C GLU A 398 58.58 -7.32 2.63
N HIS A 399 57.92 -6.50 3.45
CA HIS A 399 58.58 -5.79 4.55
C HIS A 399 59.18 -6.72 5.61
N LYS A 400 58.60 -7.92 5.82
CA LYS A 400 59.21 -8.95 6.67
C LYS A 400 60.51 -9.48 6.05
N ASN A 401 60.50 -9.75 4.74
CA ASN A 401 61.68 -10.20 4.01
C ASN A 401 62.79 -9.12 4.00
N GLU A 402 62.44 -7.86 3.70
CA GLU A 402 63.38 -6.72 3.78
C GLU A 402 64.04 -6.61 5.17
N LYS A 403 63.24 -6.74 6.23
CA LYS A 403 63.71 -6.72 7.61
C LYS A 403 64.67 -7.87 7.92
N ASP A 404 64.38 -9.07 7.44
CA ASP A 404 65.25 -10.23 7.64
C ASP A 404 66.56 -10.13 6.83
N VAL A 405 66.51 -9.56 5.61
CA VAL A 405 67.71 -9.23 4.80
C VAL A 405 68.57 -8.16 5.49
N LEU A 406 67.96 -7.09 6.02
CA LEU A 406 68.67 -6.06 6.80
C LEU A 406 69.31 -6.64 8.06
N ARG A 407 68.61 -7.54 8.75
CA ARG A 407 69.12 -8.23 9.94
C ARG A 407 70.30 -9.14 9.61
N TYR A 408 70.25 -9.86 8.48
CA TYR A 408 71.37 -10.68 8.00
C TYR A 408 72.60 -9.83 7.67
N LYS A 409 72.43 -8.72 6.93
CA LYS A 409 73.52 -7.78 6.63
C LYS A 409 74.16 -7.23 7.90
N PHE A 410 73.36 -6.83 8.89
CA PHE A 410 73.86 -6.31 10.16
C PHE A 410 74.67 -7.35 10.96
N GLU A 411 74.24 -8.62 11.00
CA GLU A 411 75.04 -9.68 11.63
C GLU A 411 76.33 -9.99 10.87
N GLN A 412 76.34 -9.93 9.53
CA GLN A 412 77.57 -10.07 8.73
C GLN A 412 78.57 -8.93 8.98
N GLU A 413 78.11 -7.67 9.02
CA GLU A 413 78.95 -6.52 9.37
C GLU A 413 79.51 -6.63 10.80
N LYS A 414 78.69 -7.08 11.74
CA LYS A 414 79.08 -7.33 13.14
C LYS A 414 80.13 -8.44 13.25
N ILE A 415 79.99 -9.54 12.53
CA ILE A 415 80.99 -10.62 12.47
C ILE A 415 82.31 -10.10 11.88
N ALA A 416 82.25 -9.35 10.77
CA ALA A 416 83.44 -8.76 10.16
C ALA A 416 84.16 -7.77 11.10
N TYR A 417 83.41 -6.95 11.84
CA TYR A 417 83.95 -6.04 12.84
C TYR A 417 84.62 -6.79 14.00
N CYS A 418 83.98 -7.82 14.55
CA CYS A 418 84.55 -8.68 15.59
C CYS A 418 85.84 -9.37 15.12
N ALA A 419 85.86 -9.97 13.92
CA ALA A 419 87.05 -10.61 13.37
C ALA A 419 88.22 -9.62 13.16
N THR A 420 87.91 -8.35 12.83
CA THR A 420 88.93 -7.30 12.71
C THR A 420 89.51 -6.94 14.07
N ALA A 421 88.67 -6.76 15.10
CA ALA A 421 89.10 -6.46 16.46
C ALA A 421 89.88 -7.63 17.12
N GLU A 422 89.52 -8.89 16.86
CA GLU A 422 90.27 -10.06 17.31
C GLU A 422 91.68 -10.10 16.69
N LYS A 423 91.82 -9.71 15.42
CA LYS A 423 93.10 -9.66 14.72
C LYS A 423 94.02 -8.57 15.28
N GLU A 424 93.47 -7.41 15.65
CA GLU A 424 94.22 -6.36 16.37
C GLU A 424 94.64 -6.84 17.78
N ALA A 425 93.73 -7.49 18.52
CA ALA A 425 94.02 -8.04 19.84
C ALA A 425 95.11 -9.15 19.81
N GLN A 426 95.13 -10.00 18.79
CA GLN A 426 96.22 -10.97 18.57
C GLN A 426 97.55 -10.28 18.28
N ASN A 427 97.56 -9.21 17.49
CA ASN A 427 98.79 -8.46 17.18
C ASN A 427 99.37 -7.79 18.44
N LEU A 428 98.52 -7.20 19.27
CA LEU A 428 98.88 -6.64 20.58
C LEU A 428 99.40 -7.71 21.56
N ARG A 429 98.81 -8.91 21.59
CA ARG A 429 99.34 -10.05 22.36
C ARG A 429 100.73 -10.46 21.90
N LYS A 430 100.96 -10.51 20.58
CA LYS A 430 102.27 -10.88 20.02
C LYS A 430 103.38 -9.90 20.43
N GLN A 431 103.09 -8.60 20.42
CA GLN A 431 103.98 -7.55 20.93
C GLN A 431 104.21 -7.62 22.46
N LEU A 432 103.26 -8.19 23.21
CA LEU A 432 103.38 -8.42 24.64
C LEU A 432 104.27 -9.65 24.93
N ASP A 433 104.09 -10.74 24.19
CA ASP A 433 104.88 -11.96 24.32
C ASP A 433 106.36 -11.72 23.95
N GLU A 434 106.63 -10.92 22.91
CA GLU A 434 107.99 -10.46 22.56
C GLU A 434 108.67 -9.68 23.70
N LYS A 435 107.90 -8.92 24.50
CA LYS A 435 108.42 -8.22 25.69
C LYS A 435 108.59 -9.13 26.91
N ILE A 436 107.77 -10.18 27.03
CA ILE A 436 107.86 -11.16 28.12
C ILE A 436 109.08 -12.08 27.95
N ILE A 437 109.42 -12.46 26.71
CA ILE A 437 110.61 -13.27 26.40
C ILE A 437 111.93 -12.57 26.81
N LEU A 438 111.94 -11.23 26.93
CA LEU A 438 113.13 -10.46 27.31
C LEU A 438 113.40 -10.38 28.83
N LEU A 439 112.52 -10.93 29.69
CA LEU A 439 112.53 -10.68 31.14
C LEU A 439 112.41 -11.98 31.99
N GLY A 440 113.35 -12.92 31.77
CA GLY A 440 113.48 -14.13 32.59
C GLY A 440 114.94 -14.49 32.90
N SER A 441 115.32 -14.40 34.18
CA SER A 441 116.69 -14.56 34.75
C SER A 441 117.67 -13.40 34.45
N TYR A 442 118.47 -12.89 35.38
CA TYR A 442 118.96 -13.46 36.65
C TYR A 442 118.62 -12.66 37.94
N GLN A 443 118.84 -13.30 39.09
CA GLN A 443 118.43 -12.85 40.44
C GLN A 443 119.37 -11.80 41.10
N ALA A 444 118.78 -10.99 42.01
CA ALA A 444 119.40 -10.12 43.02
C ALA A 444 120.28 -8.97 42.48
N LEU A 445 120.13 -7.69 42.82
CA LEU A 445 119.36 -6.92 43.83
C LEU A 445 118.89 -5.59 43.15
N ALA A 446 117.99 -4.73 43.63
CA ALA A 446 117.19 -4.65 44.86
C ALA A 446 115.89 -3.81 44.62
N ASP A 447 115.11 -3.60 45.70
CA ASP A 447 114.22 -2.46 46.01
C ASP A 447 113.04 -2.03 45.10
N SER A 448 111.94 -1.65 45.79
CA SER A 448 110.67 -1.10 45.26
C SER A 448 109.72 -2.06 44.55
N LYS A 449 109.18 -3.07 45.28
CA LYS A 449 108.09 -3.93 44.78
C LYS A 449 106.78 -3.94 45.62
N ASP A 450 106.74 -3.21 46.74
CA ASP A 450 105.59 -3.28 47.67
C ASP A 450 104.44 -2.28 47.39
N THR A 451 104.61 -1.34 46.45
CA THR A 451 103.61 -0.27 46.21
C THR A 451 102.54 -0.62 45.16
N TYR A 452 102.77 -1.62 44.29
CA TYR A 452 101.85 -1.94 43.17
C TYR A 452 100.88 -3.09 43.46
N ILE A 453 101.24 -4.06 44.29
CA ILE A 453 100.36 -5.21 44.59
C ILE A 453 99.16 -4.77 45.46
N VAL A 454 99.41 -3.92 46.47
CA VAL A 454 98.37 -3.32 47.32
C VAL A 454 97.34 -2.49 46.53
N ASN A 455 97.73 -1.92 45.38
CA ASN A 455 96.83 -1.15 44.51
C ASN A 455 96.05 -2.04 43.53
N LEU A 456 96.54 -3.22 43.16
CA LEU A 456 95.83 -4.12 42.24
C LEU A 456 94.63 -4.78 42.91
N ASP A 457 94.79 -5.28 44.14
CA ASP A 457 93.71 -5.92 44.92
C ASP A 457 92.57 -4.93 45.23
N LYS A 458 92.91 -3.65 45.43
CA LYS A 458 91.95 -2.57 45.66
C LYS A 458 91.09 -2.27 44.42
N VAL A 459 91.70 -2.24 43.23
CA VAL A 459 90.98 -2.02 41.96
C VAL A 459 90.10 -3.23 41.56
N ILE A 460 90.50 -4.45 41.94
CA ILE A 460 89.68 -5.65 41.74
C ILE A 460 88.44 -5.62 42.63
N ALA A 461 88.57 -5.22 43.91
CA ALA A 461 87.42 -5.07 44.81
C ALA A 461 86.42 -3.98 44.35
N GLU A 462 86.91 -2.86 43.81
CA GLU A 462 86.06 -1.78 43.28
C GLU A 462 85.30 -2.21 41.99
N LYS A 463 85.93 -3.05 41.15
CA LYS A 463 85.30 -3.60 39.93
C LYS A 463 84.09 -4.51 40.25
N ASP A 464 84.21 -5.38 41.26
CA ASP A 464 83.13 -6.31 41.61
C ASP A 464 81.97 -5.61 42.33
N ALA A 465 82.23 -4.51 43.05
CA ALA A 465 81.17 -3.65 43.59
C ALA A 465 80.32 -3.01 42.47
N ILE A 466 80.96 -2.52 41.40
CA ILE A 466 80.28 -1.88 40.25
C ILE A 466 79.43 -2.90 39.45
N ILE A 467 79.89 -4.16 39.32
CA ILE A 467 79.14 -5.22 38.65
C ILE A 467 77.87 -5.61 39.44
N ASN A 468 77.95 -5.63 40.78
CA ASN A 468 76.79 -5.92 41.62
C ASN A 468 75.73 -4.81 41.57
N GLU A 469 76.12 -3.53 41.63
CA GLU A 469 75.16 -2.42 41.53
C GLU A 469 74.55 -2.29 40.12
N LYS A 470 75.30 -2.64 39.06
CA LYS A 470 74.78 -2.77 37.69
C LYS A 470 73.64 -3.81 37.61
N ASN A 471 73.83 -4.99 38.19
CA ASN A 471 72.81 -6.05 38.18
C ASN A 471 71.59 -5.68 39.03
N ARG A 472 71.79 -4.96 40.15
CA ARG A 472 70.71 -4.40 40.98
C ARG A 472 69.85 -3.39 40.21
N LEU A 473 70.49 -2.48 39.47
CA LEU A 473 69.79 -1.48 38.65
C LEU A 473 69.00 -2.08 37.48
N ILE A 474 69.48 -3.17 36.88
CA ILE A 474 68.73 -3.91 35.84
C ILE A 474 67.45 -4.51 36.43
N ASN A 475 67.54 -5.17 37.59
CA ASN A 475 66.40 -5.79 38.27
C ASN A 475 65.33 -4.75 38.67
N VAL A 476 65.75 -3.58 39.16
CA VAL A 476 64.85 -2.44 39.44
C VAL A 476 64.18 -1.90 38.17
N PHE A 477 64.89 -1.90 37.04
CA PHE A 477 64.35 -1.43 35.76
C PHE A 477 63.31 -2.39 35.19
N GLU A 478 63.52 -3.71 35.32
CA GLU A 478 62.55 -4.74 34.89
C GLU A 478 61.27 -4.68 35.73
N GLN A 479 61.39 -4.55 37.06
CA GLN A 479 60.23 -4.34 37.95
C GLN A 479 59.45 -3.06 37.63
N ALA A 480 60.14 -1.96 37.27
CA ALA A 480 59.49 -0.73 36.85
C ALA A 480 58.75 -0.87 35.50
N VAL A 481 59.32 -1.60 34.54
CA VAL A 481 58.68 -1.88 33.24
C VAL A 481 57.43 -2.75 33.39
N GLU A 482 57.45 -3.72 34.32
CA GLU A 482 56.31 -4.58 34.60
C GLU A 482 55.18 -3.83 35.34
N HIS A 483 55.52 -2.93 36.25
CA HIS A 483 54.55 -2.04 36.92
C HIS A 483 53.83 -1.11 35.93
N TYR A 484 54.56 -0.52 34.97
CA TYR A 484 53.97 0.38 33.97
C TYR A 484 53.15 -0.31 32.87
N ARG A 485 53.18 -1.66 32.76
CA ARG A 485 52.29 -2.41 31.84
C ARG A 485 50.83 -2.44 32.29
N ARG A 486 50.50 -2.05 33.54
CA ARG A 486 49.15 -2.17 34.12
C ARG A 486 48.29 -0.88 34.09
N PHE A 487 48.79 0.23 33.52
CA PHE A 487 48.06 1.50 33.50
C PHE A 487 47.86 2.04 32.07
N PRO A 488 46.60 2.14 31.59
CA PRO A 488 46.31 2.80 30.32
C PRO A 488 46.50 4.32 30.41
N GLY A 489 47.36 4.87 29.55
CA GLY A 489 47.24 6.25 29.09
C GLY A 489 47.76 7.38 29.98
N VAL A 490 49.09 7.49 30.17
CA VAL A 490 49.73 8.82 30.34
C VAL A 490 50.95 8.96 29.42
N ARG A 491 50.85 9.88 28.44
CA ARG A 491 51.96 10.26 27.55
C ARG A 491 52.99 11.14 28.28
N LEU A 492 53.99 10.54 28.93
CA LEU A 492 55.21 11.25 29.40
C LEU A 492 56.48 10.95 28.59
N LEU A 493 56.28 10.67 27.30
CA LEU A 493 57.27 10.57 26.21
C LEU A 493 58.18 11.81 26.00
N ARG A 494 58.09 12.83 26.88
CA ARG A 494 58.85 14.09 26.81
C ARG A 494 59.90 14.26 27.91
N PHE A 495 59.86 13.50 29.01
CA PHE A 495 60.91 13.55 30.04
C PHE A 495 62.14 12.71 29.66
N GLY A 496 61.91 11.45 29.24
CA GLY A 496 62.99 10.53 28.83
C GLY A 496 63.86 11.05 27.68
N LYS A 497 63.28 11.70 26.66
CA LYS A 497 64.04 12.29 25.54
C LYS A 497 64.96 13.46 25.94
N ARG A 498 64.71 14.13 27.07
CA ARG A 498 65.57 15.20 27.59
C ARG A 498 66.71 14.63 28.44
N VAL A 499 66.42 13.63 29.28
CA VAL A 499 67.43 12.91 30.09
C VAL A 499 68.39 12.09 29.23
N LEU A 500 67.91 11.33 28.23
CA LEU A 500 68.79 10.55 27.33
C LEU A 500 69.75 11.42 26.50
N ARG A 501 69.39 12.66 26.15
CA ARG A 501 70.30 13.61 25.47
C ARG A 501 71.38 14.14 26.42
N GLY A 502 71.09 14.25 27.72
CA GLY A 502 72.08 14.55 28.76
C GLY A 502 73.01 13.36 29.03
N LEU A 503 72.46 12.15 29.21
CA LEU A 503 73.26 10.94 29.44
C LEU A 503 74.18 10.63 28.25
N LYS A 504 73.69 10.68 27.00
CA LYS A 504 74.54 10.47 25.82
C LYS A 504 75.68 11.49 25.69
N ARG A 505 75.53 12.72 26.21
CA ARG A 505 76.62 13.72 26.23
C ARG A 505 77.64 13.47 27.35
N ARG A 506 77.21 13.04 28.54
CA ARG A 506 78.13 12.69 29.64
C ARG A 506 78.86 11.37 29.40
N ILE A 507 78.20 10.34 28.86
CA ILE A 507 78.83 9.05 28.55
C ILE A 507 79.86 9.20 27.41
N LYS A 508 79.61 10.06 26.41
CA LYS A 508 80.60 10.34 25.34
C LYS A 508 81.83 11.13 25.82
N ALA A 509 81.80 11.69 27.03
CA ALA A 509 82.91 12.42 27.66
C ALA A 509 83.54 11.67 28.86
N LEU A 510 83.14 10.42 29.09
CA LEU A 510 83.71 9.47 30.07
C LEU A 510 84.24 8.19 29.39
N VAL A 511 84.21 8.15 28.06
CA VAL A 511 84.65 7.03 27.20
C VAL A 511 85.61 7.52 26.09
N GLN A 512 85.70 8.84 25.87
CA GLN A 512 86.96 9.48 25.46
C GLN A 512 87.80 9.70 26.72
#